data_AF-A0A2E0U3P7-F1
#
_entry.id   AF-A0A2E0U3P7-F1
#
_cell.length_a   1.000
_cell.length_b   1.000
_cell.length_c   1.000
_cell.angle_alpha   90.00
_cell.angle_beta   90.00
_cell.angle_gamma   90.00
#
_symmetry.space_group_name_H-M   'P 1'
#
loop_
_entity.id
_entity.type
_entity.pdbx_description
1 polymer ?
#
loop_
_entity_poly.entity_id
_entity_poly.type
_entity_poly.pdbx_seq_one_letter_code
_entity_poly.pdbx_strand_id
1 'polypeptide(L)'
;MRENILEAQDMLARGDVKGAEALGKATLQLIRAVEAQVKLEESQTPDKQEGVFLAAEDIEAARAELLRRLDRIAKTIRPDEMGGGAA
;
A
#
# COMPACT_ATOMS: atom_id res chain seq x y z
N MET A 1 13.82 -11.38 -21.94
CA MET A 1 12.81 -10.48 -22.54
C MET A 1 13.40 -9.57 -23.62
N ARG A 2 14.49 -8.83 -23.34
CA ARG A 2 15.22 -8.05 -24.37
C ARG A 2 15.68 -8.91 -25.55
N GLU A 3 16.12 -10.14 -25.29
CA GLU A 3 16.56 -11.11 -26.30
C GLU A 3 15.41 -11.55 -27.24
N ASN A 4 14.25 -11.92 -26.71
CA ASN A 4 13.07 -12.30 -27.52
C ASN A 4 12.58 -11.16 -28.43
N ILE A 5 12.74 -9.90 -28.02
CA ILE A 5 12.38 -8.73 -28.83
C ILE A 5 13.35 -8.58 -30.00
N LEU A 6 14.66 -8.77 -29.75
CA LEU A 6 15.68 -8.71 -30.80
C LEU A 6 15.51 -9.87 -31.81
N GLU A 7 15.17 -11.06 -31.31
CA GLU A 7 14.88 -12.22 -32.15
C GLU A 7 13.61 -12.03 -33.00
N ALA A 8 12.54 -11.48 -32.42
CA ALA A 8 11.34 -11.12 -33.18
C ALA A 8 11.63 -10.05 -34.26
N GLN A 9 12.50 -9.09 -33.96
CA GLN A 9 12.92 -8.06 -34.92
C GLN A 9 13.75 -8.64 -36.08
N ASP A 10 14.65 -9.58 -35.79
CA ASP A 10 15.43 -10.30 -36.81
C ASP A 10 14.52 -11.21 -37.68
N MET A 11 13.54 -11.88 -37.08
CA MET A 11 12.51 -12.65 -37.81
C MET A 11 11.70 -11.75 -38.76
N LEU A 12 11.26 -10.59 -38.29
CA LEU A 12 10.56 -9.60 -39.14
C LEU A 12 11.45 -9.07 -40.26
N ALA A 13 12.73 -8.79 -39.97
CA ALA A 13 13.70 -8.33 -40.97
C ALA A 13 13.95 -9.38 -42.07
N ARG A 14 13.81 -10.67 -41.73
CA ARG A 14 13.91 -11.80 -42.68
C ARG A 14 12.58 -12.17 -43.35
N GLY A 15 11.49 -11.44 -43.04
CA GLY A 15 10.16 -11.68 -43.60
C GLY A 15 9.36 -12.81 -42.94
N ASP A 16 9.86 -13.39 -41.84
CA ASP A 16 9.15 -14.41 -41.06
C ASP A 16 8.17 -13.77 -40.06
N VAL A 17 7.08 -13.25 -40.60
CA VAL A 17 6.04 -12.57 -39.83
C VAL A 17 5.31 -13.56 -38.89
N LYS A 18 5.13 -14.81 -39.31
CA LYS A 18 4.44 -15.84 -38.51
C LYS A 18 5.28 -16.29 -37.31
N GLY A 19 6.59 -16.46 -37.50
CA GLY A 19 7.52 -16.76 -36.41
C GLY A 19 7.57 -15.65 -35.37
N ALA A 20 7.67 -14.39 -35.81
CA ALA A 20 7.64 -13.23 -34.92
C ALA A 20 6.31 -13.10 -34.15
N GLU A 21 5.17 -13.37 -34.80
CA GLU A 21 3.85 -13.35 -34.14
C GLU A 21 3.74 -14.46 -33.08
N ALA A 22 4.20 -15.67 -33.39
CA ALA A 22 4.19 -16.79 -32.46
C ALA A 22 5.08 -16.51 -31.23
N LEU A 23 6.28 -15.98 -31.44
CA LEU A 23 7.20 -15.59 -30.39
C LEU A 23 6.63 -14.47 -29.51
N GLY A 24 5.97 -13.48 -30.12
CA GLY A 24 5.26 -12.42 -29.41
C GLY A 24 4.13 -12.95 -28.53
N LYS A 25 3.29 -13.86 -29.07
CA LYS A 25 2.21 -14.52 -28.32
C LYS A 25 2.74 -15.34 -27.14
N ALA A 26 3.78 -16.13 -27.35
CA ALA A 26 4.42 -16.91 -26.28
C ALA A 26 5.00 -16.00 -25.19
N THR A 27 5.67 -14.91 -25.58
CA THR A 27 6.22 -13.94 -24.64
C THR A 27 5.12 -13.26 -23.81
N LEU A 28 3.99 -12.89 -24.42
CA LEU A 28 2.83 -12.33 -23.72
C LEU A 28 2.21 -13.32 -22.72
N GLN A 29 2.14 -14.60 -23.06
CA GLN A 29 1.66 -15.63 -22.15
C GLN A 29 2.58 -15.79 -20.94
N LEU A 30 3.89 -15.74 -21.15
CA LEU A 30 4.87 -15.80 -20.07
C LEU A 30 4.76 -14.59 -19.12
N ILE A 31 4.58 -13.37 -19.67
CA ILE A 31 4.36 -12.17 -18.84
C ILE A 31 3.13 -12.35 -17.94
N ARG A 32 2.00 -12.78 -18.52
CA ARG A 32 0.76 -13.00 -17.77
C ARG A 32 0.90 -14.07 -16.70
N ALA A 33 1.63 -15.15 -16.99
CA ALA A 33 1.90 -16.19 -16.02
C ALA A 33 2.74 -15.67 -14.85
N VAL A 34 3.76 -14.85 -15.12
CA VAL A 34 4.57 -14.20 -14.09
C VAL A 34 3.74 -13.22 -13.27
N GLU A 35 2.91 -12.38 -13.90
CA GLU A 35 2.01 -11.46 -13.17
C GLU A 35 1.02 -12.20 -12.27
N ALA A 36 0.48 -13.33 -12.73
CA ALA A 36 -0.41 -14.17 -11.92
C ALA A 36 0.33 -14.79 -10.73
N GLN A 37 1.58 -15.23 -10.94
CA GLN A 37 2.44 -15.77 -9.90
C GLN A 37 2.79 -14.71 -8.85
N VAL A 38 3.17 -13.49 -9.28
CA VAL A 38 3.46 -12.39 -8.36
C VAL A 38 2.23 -12.02 -7.53
N LYS A 39 1.04 -11.91 -8.16
CA LYS A 39 -0.21 -11.65 -7.43
C LYS A 39 -0.55 -12.77 -6.44
N LEU A 40 -0.27 -14.02 -6.79
CA LEU A 40 -0.47 -15.15 -5.89
C LEU A 40 0.49 -15.06 -4.70
N GLU A 41 1.76 -14.74 -4.93
CA GLU A 41 2.77 -14.53 -3.88
C GLU A 41 2.42 -13.33 -2.98
N GLU A 42 1.94 -12.23 -3.57
CA GLU A 42 1.41 -11.07 -2.83
C GLU A 42 0.20 -11.47 -1.97
N SER A 43 -0.71 -12.30 -2.48
CA SER A 43 -1.89 -12.79 -1.74
C SER A 43 -1.56 -13.82 -0.64
N GLN A 44 -0.42 -14.50 -0.75
CA GLN A 44 0.07 -15.47 0.24
C GLN A 44 1.00 -14.83 1.26
N THR A 45 1.52 -13.64 0.97
CA THR A 45 2.17 -12.81 1.98
C THR A 45 1.05 -12.37 2.92
N PRO A 46 1.04 -12.80 4.20
CA PRO A 46 0.03 -12.32 5.12
C PRO A 46 0.09 -10.81 5.07
N ASP A 47 -1.05 -10.15 4.86
CA ASP A 47 -1.17 -8.71 4.96
C ASP A 47 -0.33 -8.31 6.16
N LYS A 48 0.85 -7.71 5.91
CA LYS A 48 1.46 -6.88 6.92
C LYS A 48 0.46 -5.75 7.01
N GLN A 49 -0.55 -5.93 7.84
CA GLN A 49 -1.33 -4.84 8.36
C GLN A 49 -0.27 -3.92 8.96
N GLU A 50 0.15 -2.92 8.20
CA GLU A 50 0.67 -1.67 8.74
C GLU A 50 -0.50 -0.97 9.46
N GLY A 51 -1.12 -1.68 10.40
CA GLY A 51 -1.77 -1.04 11.51
C GLY A 51 -0.63 -0.39 12.27
N VAL A 52 -0.72 0.92 12.48
CA VAL A 52 0.00 1.55 13.58
C VAL A 52 -0.60 0.95 14.84
N PHE A 53 -0.08 -0.20 15.27
CA PHE A 53 -0.36 -0.74 16.58
C PHE A 53 0.37 0.20 17.54
N LEU A 54 -0.34 1.23 18.01
CA LEU A 54 0.12 1.95 19.19
C LEU A 54 0.24 0.89 20.28
N ALA A 55 1.43 0.73 20.85
CA ALA A 55 1.60 -0.16 21.98
C ALA A 55 0.63 0.28 23.07
N ALA A 56 0.14 -0.65 23.91
CA ALA A 56 -0.80 -0.28 24.98
C ALA A 56 -0.22 0.86 25.85
N GLU A 57 1.10 0.85 26.00
CA GLU A 57 1.90 1.86 26.68
C GLU A 57 1.85 3.23 25.96
N ASP A 58 1.88 3.27 24.63
CA ASP A 58 1.81 4.50 23.84
C ASP A 58 0.40 5.13 23.92
N ILE A 59 -0.64 4.30 23.92
CA ILE A 59 -2.03 4.75 24.08
C ILE A 59 -2.23 5.35 25.47
N GLU A 60 -1.72 4.70 26.52
CA GLU A 60 -1.82 5.20 27.89
C GLU A 60 -0.99 6.48 28.10
N ALA A 61 0.20 6.58 27.50
CA ALA A 61 0.99 7.80 27.51
C ALA A 61 0.27 8.97 26.82
N ALA A 62 -0.34 8.71 25.66
CA ALA A 62 -1.12 9.70 24.92
C ALA A 62 -2.37 10.15 25.71
N ARG A 63 -3.07 9.21 26.36
CA ARG A 63 -4.22 9.49 27.22
C ARG A 63 -3.82 10.39 28.40
N ALA A 64 -2.72 10.07 29.08
CA ALA A 64 -2.24 10.85 30.21
C ALA A 64 -1.82 12.28 29.82
N GLU A 65 -1.20 12.44 28.65
CA GLU A 65 -0.84 13.76 28.10
C GLU A 65 -2.08 14.58 27.71
N LEU A 66 -3.07 13.95 27.09
CA LEU A 66 -4.33 14.61 26.73
C LEU A 66 -5.04 15.15 27.98
N LEU A 67 -5.18 14.33 29.03
CA LEU A 67 -5.80 14.75 30.29
C LEU A 67 -5.06 15.92 30.94
N ARG A 68 -3.72 15.88 30.98
CA ARG A 68 -2.91 16.99 31.50
C ARG A 68 -3.12 18.31 30.74
N ARG A 69 -3.31 18.25 29.42
CA ARG A 69 -3.62 19.43 28.61
C ARG A 69 -5.02 19.96 28.87
N LEU A 70 -6.01 19.06 28.96
CA LEU A 70 -7.38 19.42 29.28
C LEU A 70 -7.49 20.07 30.67
N ASP A 71 -6.79 19.52 31.68
CA ASP A 71 -6.74 20.13 33.01
C ASP A 71 -6.12 21.53 32.99
N ARG A 72 -5.08 21.74 32.17
CA ARG A 72 -4.48 23.07 31.98
C ARG A 72 -5.47 24.03 31.35
N ILE A 73 -6.18 23.60 30.31
CA ILE A 73 -7.20 24.40 29.63
C ILE A 73 -8.36 24.71 30.59
N ALA A 74 -8.84 23.73 31.34
CA ALA A 74 -9.90 23.91 32.33
C ALA A 74 -9.54 24.97 33.40
N LYS A 75 -8.26 25.06 33.79
CA LYS A 75 -7.78 26.13 34.71
C LYS A 75 -7.76 27.53 34.09
N THR A 76 -7.82 27.62 32.76
CA THR A 76 -7.83 28.90 32.03
C THR A 76 -9.23 29.31 31.58
N ILE A 77 -10.20 28.40 31.57
CA ILE A 77 -11.59 28.71 31.24
C ILE A 77 -12.27 29.27 32.49
N ARG A 78 -13.01 30.37 32.32
CA ARG A 78 -13.75 30.98 33.44
C ARG A 78 -15.01 30.14 33.76
N PRO A 79 -15.45 30.06 35.03
CA PRO A 79 -16.59 29.23 35.42
C PRO A 79 -17.90 29.52 34.64
N ASP A 80 -18.07 30.77 34.18
CA ASP A 80 -19.18 31.26 33.37
C ASP A 80 -19.16 30.74 31.92
N GLU A 81 -18.01 30.30 31.41
CA GLU A 81 -17.84 29.77 30.04
C GLU A 81 -17.99 28.23 29.98
N MET A 82 -18.00 27.53 31.13
CA MET A 82 -18.06 26.06 31.24
C MET A 82 -19.49 25.48 31.28
N GLY A 83 -20.49 26.23 30.83
CA GLY A 83 -21.89 25.77 30.83
C GLY A 83 -22.49 25.56 32.22
N GLY A 84 -21.92 26.21 33.24
CA GLY A 84 -22.44 26.26 34.59
C GLY A 84 -23.64 27.19 34.70
N GLY A 85 -24.76 26.82 34.08
CA GLY A 85 -26.08 27.33 34.44
C GLY A 85 -26.47 26.79 35.81
N ALA A 86 -26.10 27.51 36.86
CA ALA A 86 -26.75 27.41 38.16
C ALA A 86 -27.79 28.54 38.27
N ALA A 87 -29.01 28.25 37.80
CA ALA A 87 -30.30 28.75 38.28
C ALA A 87 -31.43 28.06 37.52
#